data_AF-A0A836UTR3-F1
#
_entry.id   AF-A0A836UTR3-F1
#
_cell.length_a   1.000
_cell.length_b   1.000
_cell.length_c   1.000
_cell.angle_alpha   90.00
_cell.angle_beta   90.00
_cell.angle_gamma   90.00
#
_symmetry.space_group_name_H-M   'P 1'
#
loop_
_entity.id
_entity.type
_entity.pdbx_description
1 polymer ?
#
loop_
_entity_poly.entity_id
_entity_poly.type
_entity_poly.pdbx_seq_one_letter_code
_entity_poly.pdbx_strand_id
1 'polypeptide(L)'
;MKKFQAILAAVLISMVAVGSGFAHQGQMKFMFQFPDGLTPELDGDMSDWDIVGDVYKIQGESMFNQFGAPLDLGDFNAWLVWGYNTTENKAYYGAWLADDALNDTEKWSTTTDWDHTGGIFRGFDQGDEFETRWASSQAQRYDLAGPIFSSSGYYTRIIDGSKAWAGQPPYLEWGGAFLRGDVNTFEPAEMFTEIALTPYDDIHPDGADASVEHTFAEGQIVGIEVNWGDKDADPGAYDDAYWSGFGGVGASKDADQFGDYLLAPVEADLPTAVETSTWGQIKSSF
;
A
#
# COMPACT_ATOMS: atom_id res chain seq x y z
N MET A 1 -16.44 -9.10 36.58
CA MET A 1 -16.41 -9.26 35.10
C MET A 1 -15.57 -8.18 34.42
N LYS A 2 -15.67 -6.90 34.78
CA LYS A 2 -14.85 -5.81 34.18
C LYS A 2 -13.33 -5.84 34.44
N LYS A 3 -12.84 -6.63 35.41
CA LYS A 3 -11.41 -6.73 35.74
C LYS A 3 -10.66 -7.83 34.97
N PHE A 4 -11.37 -8.74 34.30
CA PHE A 4 -10.76 -9.82 33.53
C PHE A 4 -10.46 -9.43 32.08
N GLN A 5 -11.19 -8.44 31.52
CA GLN A 5 -10.94 -7.94 30.16
C GLN A 5 -9.67 -7.06 30.06
N ALA A 6 -9.32 -6.33 31.12
CA ALA A 6 -8.10 -5.53 31.14
C ALA A 6 -6.80 -6.37 31.16
N ILE A 7 -6.89 -7.65 31.58
CA ILE A 7 -5.73 -8.54 31.64
C ILE A 7 -5.49 -9.21 30.28
N LEU A 8 -6.55 -9.46 29.47
CA LEU A 8 -6.36 -10.01 28.11
C LEU A 8 -5.70 -9.00 27.16
N ALA A 9 -6.07 -7.71 27.24
CA ALA A 9 -5.45 -6.66 26.43
C ALA A 9 -3.96 -6.44 26.77
N ALA A 10 -3.58 -6.60 28.05
CA ALA A 10 -2.19 -6.45 28.48
C ALA A 10 -1.30 -7.64 28.08
N VAL A 11 -1.87 -8.85 27.92
CA VAL A 11 -1.12 -10.06 27.54
C VAL A 11 -0.85 -10.12 26.03
N LEU A 12 -1.72 -9.54 25.18
CA LEU A 12 -1.47 -9.40 23.75
C LEU A 12 -0.31 -8.43 23.45
N ILE A 13 -0.19 -7.34 24.22
CA ILE A 13 0.88 -6.34 24.04
C ILE A 13 2.26 -6.84 24.52
N SER A 14 2.29 -7.83 25.44
CA SER A 14 3.55 -8.29 26.06
C SER A 14 4.19 -9.51 25.38
N MET A 15 3.57 -10.11 24.36
CA MET A 15 4.18 -11.21 23.58
C MET A 15 4.95 -10.78 22.33
N VAL A 16 4.98 -9.49 21.97
CA VAL A 16 5.76 -8.98 20.82
C VAL A 16 7.25 -8.75 21.17
N ALA A 17 7.65 -8.87 22.45
CA ALA A 17 9.00 -8.52 22.89
C ALA A 17 10.04 -9.65 22.83
N VAL A 18 9.90 -10.63 21.93
CA VAL A 18 10.93 -11.67 21.72
C VAL A 18 11.15 -11.92 20.24
N GLY A 19 11.97 -11.07 19.62
CA GLY A 19 12.42 -11.24 18.24
C GLY A 19 13.64 -10.36 17.97
N SER A 20 14.80 -10.99 18.00
CA SER A 20 16.13 -10.45 17.70
C SER A 20 16.20 -9.57 16.45
N GLY A 21 16.78 -8.38 16.60
CA GLY A 21 17.45 -7.56 15.59
C GLY A 21 17.06 -7.77 14.12
N PHE A 22 15.95 -7.16 13.71
CA PHE A 22 15.70 -6.80 12.33
C PHE A 22 15.70 -5.27 12.25
N ALA A 23 16.56 -4.71 11.41
CA ALA A 23 16.78 -3.28 11.34
C ALA A 23 15.71 -2.61 10.46
N HIS A 24 14.45 -2.60 10.90
CA HIS A 24 13.35 -1.95 10.17
C HIS A 24 13.16 -0.48 10.57
N GLN A 25 12.53 0.28 9.68
CA GLN A 25 12.36 1.72 9.83
C GLN A 25 11.08 2.07 10.60
N GLY A 26 11.18 3.07 11.48
CA GLY A 26 10.03 3.67 12.13
C GLY A 26 9.29 2.79 13.15
N GLN A 27 8.05 3.18 13.45
CA GLN A 27 7.16 2.45 14.34
C GLN A 27 6.26 1.53 13.52
N MET A 28 6.12 0.27 13.95
CA MET A 28 5.19 -0.70 13.38
C MET A 28 3.77 -0.11 13.22
N LYS A 29 3.18 -0.34 12.05
CA LYS A 29 1.81 0.04 11.68
C LYS A 29 0.93 -1.22 11.55
N PHE A 30 -0.35 -1.03 11.28
CA PHE A 30 -1.30 -2.13 11.10
C PHE A 30 -1.86 -2.12 9.68
N MET A 31 -2.02 -3.31 9.10
CA MET A 31 -2.71 -3.51 7.83
C MET A 31 -4.14 -3.96 8.12
N PHE A 32 -5.13 -3.29 7.55
CA PHE A 32 -6.55 -3.56 7.81
C PHE A 32 -7.02 -4.82 7.08
N GLN A 33 -7.69 -5.76 7.76
CA GLN A 33 -8.28 -6.91 7.08
C GLN A 33 -9.70 -6.59 6.61
N PHE A 34 -9.90 -6.49 5.30
CA PHE A 34 -11.23 -6.35 4.70
C PHE A 34 -12.01 -7.66 4.84
N PRO A 35 -13.23 -7.65 5.41
CA PRO A 35 -14.13 -8.78 5.36
C PRO A 35 -14.55 -9.11 3.92
N ASP A 36 -14.91 -10.36 3.67
CA ASP A 36 -15.45 -10.77 2.37
C ASP A 36 -16.70 -9.94 2.01
N GLY A 37 -16.72 -9.43 0.78
CA GLY A 37 -17.81 -8.59 0.27
C GLY A 37 -17.78 -7.13 0.76
N LEU A 38 -16.74 -6.73 1.49
CA LEU A 38 -16.44 -5.34 1.85
C LEU A 38 -15.05 -4.91 1.36
N THR A 39 -14.45 -5.65 0.45
CA THR A 39 -13.25 -5.22 -0.28
C THR A 39 -13.59 -4.02 -1.17
N PRO A 40 -12.68 -3.04 -1.33
CA PRO A 40 -12.98 -1.83 -2.09
C PRO A 40 -13.20 -2.11 -3.58
N GLU A 41 -14.17 -1.43 -4.17
CA GLU A 41 -14.33 -1.32 -5.62
C GLU A 41 -13.38 -0.22 -6.12
N LEU A 42 -12.52 -0.54 -7.09
CA LEU A 42 -11.48 0.40 -7.55
C LEU A 42 -12.04 1.44 -8.54
N ASP A 43 -12.84 2.38 -8.07
CA ASP A 43 -13.58 3.36 -8.88
C ASP A 43 -13.26 4.84 -8.58
N GLY A 44 -12.40 5.10 -7.59
CA GLY A 44 -12.02 6.43 -7.14
C GLY A 44 -12.96 7.03 -6.10
N ASP A 45 -13.94 6.29 -5.58
CA ASP A 45 -14.79 6.66 -4.46
C ASP A 45 -14.14 6.24 -3.12
N MET A 46 -14.07 7.18 -2.19
CA MET A 46 -13.47 6.94 -0.87
C MET A 46 -14.39 6.16 0.09
N SER A 47 -15.67 5.98 -0.22
CA SER A 47 -16.66 5.45 0.72
C SER A 47 -16.40 4.00 1.15
N ASP A 48 -15.78 3.18 0.31
CA ASP A 48 -15.36 1.82 0.70
C ASP A 48 -14.29 1.81 1.80
N TRP A 49 -13.55 2.91 1.94
CA TRP A 49 -12.49 3.08 2.91
C TRP A 49 -12.98 3.70 4.23
N ASP A 50 -14.25 4.10 4.34
CA ASP A 50 -14.84 4.69 5.55
C ASP A 50 -14.90 3.71 6.74
N ILE A 51 -14.89 2.39 6.46
CA ILE A 51 -14.83 1.36 7.51
C ILE A 51 -13.44 1.26 8.16
N VAL A 52 -12.42 1.84 7.53
CA VAL A 52 -11.03 1.74 7.97
C VAL A 52 -10.71 2.87 8.94
N GLY A 53 -10.55 2.52 10.22
CA GLY A 53 -10.25 3.49 11.28
C GLY A 53 -8.87 4.15 11.16
N ASP A 54 -8.72 5.33 11.74
CA ASP A 54 -7.49 6.15 11.65
C ASP A 54 -6.23 5.45 12.17
N VAL A 55 -6.36 4.44 13.03
CA VAL A 55 -5.23 3.64 13.54
C VAL A 55 -4.48 2.88 12.43
N TYR A 56 -5.14 2.60 11.31
CA TYR A 56 -4.57 1.94 10.14
C TYR A 56 -3.95 2.94 9.14
N LYS A 57 -4.26 4.24 9.28
CA LYS A 57 -3.84 5.27 8.33
C LYS A 57 -2.51 5.88 8.74
N ILE A 58 -1.64 6.11 7.77
CA ILE A 58 -0.52 7.05 7.92
C ILE A 58 -1.04 8.40 7.45
N GLN A 59 -1.04 9.39 8.36
CA GLN A 59 -1.47 10.77 8.09
C GLN A 59 -0.26 11.60 7.64
N GLY A 60 -0.48 12.65 6.85
CA GLY A 60 0.57 13.55 6.35
C GLY A 60 1.45 14.11 7.46
N GLU A 61 0.87 14.44 8.62
CA GLU A 61 1.59 14.89 9.82
C GLU A 61 2.59 13.88 10.41
N SER A 62 2.47 12.61 10.02
CA SER A 62 3.33 11.52 10.47
C SER A 62 4.29 11.00 9.40
N MET A 63 4.24 11.58 8.19
CA MET A 63 5.13 11.21 7.10
C MET A 63 6.52 11.83 7.27
N PHE A 64 7.52 11.19 6.68
CA PHE A 64 8.91 11.62 6.73
C PHE A 64 9.30 12.24 5.39
N ASN A 65 9.88 13.44 5.42
CA ASN A 65 10.51 13.99 4.22
C ASN A 65 11.94 13.45 4.09
N GLN A 66 12.25 12.74 3.01
CA GLN A 66 13.60 12.16 2.81
C GLN A 66 14.68 13.21 2.50
N PHE A 67 14.30 14.42 2.08
CA PHE A 67 15.21 15.51 1.73
C PHE A 67 15.20 16.66 2.74
N GLY A 68 14.38 16.55 3.80
CA GLY A 68 14.38 17.46 4.93
C GLY A 68 13.59 18.75 4.72
N ALA A 69 12.73 18.83 3.70
CA ALA A 69 11.82 19.95 3.56
C ALA A 69 10.84 20.01 4.76
N PRO A 70 10.53 21.21 5.26
CA PRO A 70 9.58 21.36 6.35
C PRO A 70 8.18 20.95 5.91
N LEU A 71 7.44 20.26 6.78
CA LEU A 71 6.04 19.94 6.52
C LEU A 71 5.16 21.18 6.66
N ASP A 72 4.44 21.52 5.61
CA ASP A 72 3.28 22.42 5.62
C ASP A 72 2.07 21.66 5.07
N LEU A 73 1.04 21.47 5.90
CA LEU A 73 -0.18 20.75 5.49
C LEU A 73 -1.07 21.56 4.52
N GLY A 74 -0.76 22.83 4.30
CA GLY A 74 -1.40 23.64 3.26
C GLY A 74 -0.75 23.47 1.89
N ASP A 75 0.50 23.00 1.87
CA ASP A 75 1.33 22.71 0.70
C ASP A 75 1.09 21.26 0.27
N PHE A 76 1.39 20.31 1.17
CA PHE A 76 1.14 18.88 0.99
C PHE A 76 0.39 18.28 2.18
N ASN A 77 -0.70 17.55 1.91
CA ASN A 77 -1.36 16.71 2.89
C ASN A 77 -1.83 15.40 2.28
N ALA A 78 -1.78 14.33 3.06
CA ALA A 78 -2.20 13.03 2.59
C ALA A 78 -2.72 12.17 3.74
N TRP A 79 -3.45 11.13 3.40
CA TRP A 79 -3.47 9.93 4.20
C TRP A 79 -3.34 8.74 3.28
N LEU A 80 -2.69 7.70 3.77
CA LEU A 80 -2.56 6.44 3.05
C LEU A 80 -2.84 5.27 3.98
N VAL A 81 -3.26 4.16 3.40
CA VAL A 81 -3.65 2.97 4.15
C VAL A 81 -3.42 1.72 3.32
N TRP A 82 -3.04 0.66 4.02
CA TRP A 82 -2.94 -0.68 3.45
C TRP A 82 -3.97 -1.58 4.10
N GLY A 83 -4.62 -2.38 3.27
CA GLY A 83 -5.50 -3.46 3.72
C GLY A 83 -5.28 -4.74 2.94
N TYR A 84 -5.83 -5.84 3.43
CA TYR A 84 -5.72 -7.15 2.80
C TYR A 84 -7.01 -7.95 2.95
N ASN A 85 -7.22 -8.92 2.07
CA ASN A 85 -8.28 -9.91 2.21
C ASN A 85 -7.70 -11.31 2.00
N THR A 86 -8.08 -12.24 2.89
CA THR A 86 -7.56 -13.62 2.90
C THR A 86 -8.26 -14.54 1.90
N THR A 87 -9.47 -14.18 1.45
CA THR A 87 -10.28 -15.00 0.53
C THR A 87 -9.94 -14.72 -0.92
N GLU A 88 -9.86 -13.44 -1.30
CA GLU A 88 -9.39 -12.96 -2.60
C GLU A 88 -7.86 -13.02 -2.72
N ASN A 89 -7.16 -13.10 -1.59
CA ASN A 89 -5.71 -13.08 -1.48
C ASN A 89 -5.09 -11.86 -2.17
N LYS A 90 -5.63 -10.68 -1.82
CA LYS A 90 -5.25 -9.38 -2.37
C LYS A 90 -4.80 -8.44 -1.28
N ALA A 91 -3.78 -7.64 -1.59
CA ALA A 91 -3.49 -6.42 -0.86
C ALA A 91 -4.17 -5.24 -1.57
N TYR A 92 -4.70 -4.32 -0.79
CA TYR A 92 -5.32 -3.09 -1.24
C TYR A 92 -4.56 -1.92 -0.66
N TYR A 93 -4.36 -0.90 -1.46
CA TYR A 93 -3.78 0.36 -1.02
C TYR A 93 -4.69 1.49 -1.45
N GLY A 94 -4.99 2.39 -0.51
CA GLY A 94 -5.79 3.58 -0.74
C GLY A 94 -4.99 4.78 -0.28
N ALA A 95 -4.99 5.85 -1.08
CA ALA A 95 -4.34 7.09 -0.73
C ALA A 95 -5.11 8.30 -1.23
N TRP A 96 -5.38 9.20 -0.30
CA TRP A 96 -5.86 10.55 -0.58
C TRP A 96 -4.70 11.53 -0.48
N LEU A 97 -4.73 12.51 -1.36
CA LEU A 97 -3.76 13.59 -1.44
C LEU A 97 -4.49 14.91 -1.65
N ALA A 98 -4.04 15.94 -0.94
CA ALA A 98 -4.30 17.34 -1.23
C ALA A 98 -2.96 18.04 -1.39
N ASP A 99 -2.84 18.81 -2.46
CA ASP A 99 -1.60 19.45 -2.87
C ASP A 99 -1.93 20.86 -3.40
N ASP A 100 -1.11 21.85 -3.13
CA ASP A 100 -1.32 23.21 -3.63
C ASP A 100 -0.92 23.37 -5.11
N ALA A 101 -0.11 22.45 -5.65
CA ALA A 101 0.40 22.49 -7.01
C ALA A 101 0.75 21.11 -7.60
N LEU A 102 -0.27 20.30 -7.90
CA LEU A 102 -0.05 18.95 -8.44
C LEU A 102 0.49 18.90 -9.90
N ASN A 103 1.66 18.27 -10.09
CA ASN A 103 2.32 18.08 -11.40
C ASN A 103 2.01 16.73 -12.08
N ASP A 104 2.25 16.64 -13.40
CA ASP A 104 2.06 15.41 -14.15
C ASP A 104 2.84 14.18 -13.70
N THR A 105 4.00 14.48 -13.15
CA THR A 105 5.09 13.50 -13.06
C THR A 105 5.21 12.93 -11.66
N GLU A 106 4.28 13.31 -10.80
CA GLU A 106 4.13 12.85 -9.43
C GLU A 106 3.46 11.49 -9.38
N LYS A 107 3.82 10.74 -8.35
CA LYS A 107 3.41 9.35 -8.19
C LYS A 107 3.66 8.90 -6.77
N TRP A 108 2.86 7.91 -6.36
CA TRP A 108 3.24 7.01 -5.29
C TRP A 108 4.23 5.97 -5.83
N SER A 109 5.33 5.74 -5.15
CA SER A 109 6.15 4.55 -5.31
C SER A 109 5.92 3.68 -4.08
N THR A 110 5.35 2.49 -4.28
CA THR A 110 5.21 1.48 -3.23
C THR A 110 6.28 0.40 -3.42
N THR A 111 6.84 -0.06 -2.32
CA THR A 111 7.74 -1.21 -2.30
C THR A 111 7.27 -2.19 -1.24
N THR A 112 7.16 -3.45 -1.60
CA THR A 112 6.48 -4.49 -0.79
C THR A 112 7.34 -5.73 -0.69
N ASP A 113 7.44 -6.29 0.50
CA ASP A 113 8.11 -7.55 0.85
C ASP A 113 7.14 -8.34 1.73
N TRP A 114 6.39 -9.25 1.11
CA TRP A 114 5.24 -9.90 1.73
C TRP A 114 5.63 -11.04 2.67
N ASP A 115 6.76 -11.72 2.44
CA ASP A 115 7.29 -12.72 3.37
C ASP A 115 8.29 -12.13 4.38
N HIS A 116 8.54 -10.81 4.30
CA HIS A 116 9.41 -10.06 5.22
C HIS A 116 10.83 -10.63 5.25
N THR A 117 11.34 -11.03 4.09
CA THR A 117 12.68 -11.64 3.97
C THR A 117 13.82 -10.62 3.95
N GLY A 118 13.53 -9.37 3.61
CA GLY A 118 14.48 -8.27 3.57
C GLY A 118 15.49 -8.35 2.41
N GLY A 119 16.53 -7.52 2.51
CA GLY A 119 17.67 -7.49 1.62
C GLY A 119 17.47 -6.76 0.28
N ILE A 120 18.56 -6.74 -0.50
CA ILE A 120 18.61 -6.08 -1.80
C ILE A 120 17.74 -6.83 -2.79
N PHE A 121 16.84 -6.11 -3.47
CA PHE A 121 15.92 -6.69 -4.45
C PHE A 121 16.08 -6.10 -5.86
N ARG A 122 17.09 -5.25 -6.11
CA ARG A 122 17.44 -4.75 -7.46
C ARG A 122 18.82 -4.11 -7.48
N GLY A 123 19.38 -3.88 -8.66
CA GLY A 123 20.69 -3.25 -8.82
C GLY A 123 21.82 -4.19 -8.40
N PHE A 124 21.65 -5.47 -8.71
CA PHE A 124 22.58 -6.55 -8.47
C PHE A 124 23.85 -6.40 -9.32
N ASP A 125 25.01 -6.79 -8.76
CA ASP A 125 26.31 -6.74 -9.45
C ASP A 125 26.68 -8.07 -10.14
N GLN A 126 25.78 -9.05 -10.09
CA GLN A 126 25.93 -10.41 -10.63
C GLN A 126 25.65 -10.52 -12.15
N GLY A 127 25.27 -9.42 -12.79
CA GLY A 127 25.05 -9.32 -14.24
C GLY A 127 23.59 -9.44 -14.69
N ASP A 128 23.36 -9.16 -15.97
CA ASP A 128 22.01 -8.95 -16.53
C ASP A 128 21.07 -10.16 -16.39
N GLU A 129 21.59 -11.39 -16.49
CA GLU A 129 20.78 -12.61 -16.32
C GLU A 129 20.27 -12.75 -14.88
N PHE A 130 21.14 -12.42 -13.91
CA PHE A 130 20.78 -12.42 -12.49
C PHE A 130 19.78 -11.30 -12.20
N GLU A 131 20.03 -10.07 -12.69
CA GLU A 131 19.10 -8.95 -12.54
C GLU A 131 17.74 -9.29 -13.14
N THR A 132 17.70 -9.86 -14.35
CA THR A 132 16.45 -10.27 -15.02
C THR A 132 15.64 -11.25 -14.15
N ARG A 133 16.28 -12.21 -13.48
CA ARG A 133 15.57 -13.18 -12.62
C ARG A 133 15.18 -12.58 -11.27
N TRP A 134 16.10 -11.89 -10.61
CA TRP A 134 16.00 -11.58 -9.19
C TRP A 134 15.57 -10.15 -8.89
N ALA A 135 15.71 -9.21 -9.83
CA ALA A 135 15.22 -7.86 -9.63
C ALA A 135 13.70 -7.88 -9.43
N SER A 136 13.24 -7.20 -8.39
CA SER A 136 11.85 -7.17 -7.97
C SER A 136 11.19 -8.54 -7.75
N SER A 137 11.97 -9.58 -7.39
CA SER A 137 11.45 -10.95 -7.19
C SER A 137 10.88 -11.17 -5.79
N GLN A 138 11.71 -11.06 -4.76
CA GLN A 138 11.34 -11.30 -3.36
C GLN A 138 10.66 -10.09 -2.71
N ALA A 139 11.09 -8.89 -3.12
CA ALA A 139 10.38 -7.65 -2.85
C ALA A 139 10.05 -6.97 -4.17
N GLN A 140 8.91 -6.31 -4.28
CA GLN A 140 8.43 -5.71 -5.52
C GLN A 140 8.34 -4.19 -5.37
N ARG A 141 8.56 -3.47 -6.48
CA ARG A 141 8.32 -2.03 -6.55
C ARG A 141 7.27 -1.71 -7.58
N TYR A 142 6.19 -1.06 -7.15
CA TYR A 142 5.16 -0.54 -8.01
C TYR A 142 5.18 0.99 -7.99
N ASP A 143 5.19 1.59 -9.17
CA ASP A 143 4.98 3.04 -9.31
C ASP A 143 3.52 3.26 -9.67
N LEU A 144 2.76 3.90 -8.78
CA LEU A 144 1.37 4.30 -8.96
C LEU A 144 1.35 5.78 -9.31
N ALA A 145 1.30 6.08 -10.60
CA ALA A 145 0.92 7.43 -11.01
C ALA A 145 -0.52 7.69 -10.53
N GLY A 146 -0.84 8.92 -10.15
CA GLY A 146 -2.25 9.28 -9.89
C GLY A 146 -3.13 9.03 -11.13
N PRO A 147 -4.43 9.38 -11.12
CA PRO A 147 -5.34 9.41 -12.29
C PRO A 147 -4.86 10.22 -13.51
N ILE A 148 -3.58 10.57 -13.54
CA ILE A 148 -2.92 11.57 -14.32
C ILE A 148 -1.56 10.99 -14.74
N PHE A 149 -1.40 10.87 -16.07
CA PHE A 149 -0.19 10.69 -16.89
C PHE A 149 0.29 9.30 -17.31
N SER A 150 -0.11 8.91 -18.53
CA SER A 150 0.54 9.42 -19.76
C SER A 150 -0.33 9.08 -20.97
N SER A 151 0.09 9.47 -22.18
CA SER A 151 -0.42 8.99 -23.48
C SER A 151 -0.47 7.46 -23.64
N SER A 152 -0.09 6.70 -22.62
CA SER A 152 -0.05 5.23 -22.56
C SER A 152 -1.20 4.60 -21.76
N GLY A 153 -2.09 5.39 -21.16
CA GLY A 153 -3.10 4.87 -20.25
C GLY A 153 -2.51 4.52 -18.89
N TYR A 154 -3.35 4.64 -17.88
CA TYR A 154 -3.07 4.55 -16.45
C TYR A 154 -2.06 3.45 -16.08
N TYR A 155 -0.94 3.87 -15.49
CA TYR A 155 0.27 3.06 -15.44
C TYR A 155 0.66 2.79 -14.00
N THR A 156 0.19 1.66 -13.48
CA THR A 156 0.91 0.97 -12.44
C THR A 156 1.85 -0.04 -13.10
N ARG A 157 3.16 0.08 -12.86
CA ARG A 157 4.13 -0.90 -13.33
C ARG A 157 4.93 -1.46 -12.17
N ILE A 158 5.24 -2.75 -12.27
CA ILE A 158 6.49 -3.23 -11.68
C ILE A 158 7.65 -2.57 -12.43
N ILE A 159 8.61 -1.97 -11.72
CA ILE A 159 9.70 -1.24 -12.39
C ILE A 159 10.56 -2.17 -13.28
N ASP A 160 10.60 -3.45 -12.96
CA ASP A 160 11.29 -4.44 -13.77
C ASP A 160 10.44 -4.89 -14.98
N GLY A 161 10.86 -4.46 -16.18
CA GLY A 161 10.20 -4.82 -17.43
C GLY A 161 10.15 -6.32 -17.73
N SER A 162 11.02 -7.14 -17.11
CA SER A 162 10.97 -8.60 -17.25
C SER A 162 9.76 -9.25 -16.58
N LYS A 163 9.09 -8.52 -15.67
CA LYS A 163 7.94 -9.00 -14.88
C LYS A 163 6.68 -8.17 -15.14
N ALA A 164 6.65 -7.41 -16.23
CA ALA A 164 5.56 -6.48 -16.56
C ALA A 164 4.16 -7.13 -16.54
N TRP A 165 4.07 -8.45 -16.74
CA TRP A 165 2.82 -9.20 -16.66
C TRP A 165 2.11 -9.05 -15.31
N ALA A 166 2.83 -8.86 -14.19
CA ALA A 166 2.22 -8.70 -12.87
C ALA A 166 1.73 -7.28 -12.58
N GLY A 167 2.08 -6.31 -13.44
CA GLY A 167 1.49 -4.97 -13.41
C GLY A 167 0.23 -4.85 -14.26
N GLN A 168 -0.48 -5.95 -14.52
CA GLN A 168 -1.66 -6.01 -15.38
C GLN A 168 -2.79 -6.80 -14.71
N PRO A 169 -4.06 -6.59 -15.09
CA PRO A 169 -5.15 -7.43 -14.62
C PRO A 169 -4.92 -8.91 -14.99
N PRO A 170 -5.27 -9.87 -14.10
CA PRO A 170 -5.92 -9.67 -12.81
C PRO A 170 -4.96 -9.46 -11.64
N TYR A 171 -3.64 -9.38 -11.87
CA TYR A 171 -2.64 -9.33 -10.80
C TYR A 171 -2.54 -7.96 -10.17
N LEU A 172 -2.78 -6.92 -10.97
CA LEU A 172 -2.85 -5.56 -10.50
C LEU A 172 -3.97 -4.81 -11.20
N GLU A 173 -4.80 -4.21 -10.39
CA GLU A 173 -5.91 -3.36 -10.79
C GLU A 173 -5.80 -2.03 -10.02
N TRP A 174 -6.33 -0.96 -10.59
CA TRP A 174 -6.20 0.38 -10.03
C TRP A 174 -7.44 1.21 -10.35
N GLY A 175 -7.73 2.17 -9.48
CA GLY A 175 -8.80 3.15 -9.58
C GLY A 175 -8.33 4.50 -9.05
N GLY A 176 -9.09 5.56 -9.35
CA GLY A 176 -8.78 6.88 -8.84
C GLY A 176 -9.54 8.00 -9.52
N ALA A 177 -9.65 9.12 -8.82
CA ALA A 177 -10.37 10.29 -9.27
C ALA A 177 -9.75 11.59 -8.74
N PHE A 178 -9.95 12.67 -9.48
CA PHE A 178 -9.86 14.01 -8.90
C PHE A 178 -11.13 14.29 -8.10
N LEU A 179 -10.93 14.67 -6.84
CA LEU A 179 -12.00 15.15 -5.98
C LEU A 179 -12.18 16.66 -6.17
N ARG A 180 -11.09 17.36 -6.50
CA ARG A 180 -11.06 18.79 -6.76
C ARG A 180 -9.83 19.16 -7.59
N GLY A 181 -9.94 20.23 -8.38
CA GLY A 181 -8.82 20.78 -9.13
C GLY A 181 -8.47 19.93 -10.35
N ASP A 182 -7.30 20.22 -10.93
CA ASP A 182 -6.73 19.50 -12.07
C ASP A 182 -5.21 19.71 -12.08
N VAL A 183 -4.49 18.80 -12.71
CA VAL A 183 -3.02 18.84 -12.83
C VAL A 183 -2.49 19.96 -13.69
N ASN A 184 -1.24 20.36 -13.42
CA ASN A 184 -0.51 21.36 -14.19
C ASN A 184 -1.23 22.70 -14.28
N THR A 185 -2.25 22.90 -13.45
CA THR A 185 -2.91 24.19 -13.29
C THR A 185 -2.13 25.07 -12.32
N PHE A 186 -1.28 24.47 -11.47
CA PHE A 186 -0.60 25.13 -10.35
C PHE A 186 -1.61 25.84 -9.44
N GLU A 187 -2.75 25.19 -9.24
CA GLU A 187 -3.82 25.55 -8.31
C GLU A 187 -4.12 24.34 -7.43
N PRO A 188 -4.67 24.53 -6.21
CA PRO A 188 -4.89 23.43 -5.29
C PRO A 188 -5.76 22.32 -5.87
N ALA A 189 -5.27 21.08 -5.76
CA ALA A 189 -5.90 19.87 -6.24
C ALA A 189 -6.04 18.84 -5.12
N GLU A 190 -7.08 18.02 -5.22
CA GLU A 190 -7.32 16.89 -4.33
C GLU A 190 -7.62 15.66 -5.16
N MET A 191 -7.02 14.53 -4.79
CA MET A 191 -7.22 13.28 -5.49
C MET A 191 -7.30 12.09 -4.57
N PHE A 192 -7.92 11.03 -5.08
CA PHE A 192 -7.92 9.72 -4.48
C PHE A 192 -7.41 8.68 -5.47
N THR A 193 -6.62 7.74 -4.96
CA THR A 193 -6.04 6.63 -5.72
C THR A 193 -6.18 5.35 -4.93
N GLU A 194 -6.40 4.26 -5.64
CA GLU A 194 -6.50 2.95 -5.04
C GLU A 194 -5.99 1.86 -5.98
N ILE A 195 -5.48 0.78 -5.39
CA ILE A 195 -5.03 -0.40 -6.11
C ILE A 195 -5.44 -1.67 -5.37
N ALA A 196 -5.62 -2.74 -6.15
CA ALA A 196 -5.59 -4.11 -5.66
C ALA A 196 -4.44 -4.85 -6.35
N LEU A 197 -3.63 -5.56 -5.58
CA LEU A 197 -2.49 -6.32 -6.10
C LEU A 197 -2.45 -7.74 -5.53
N THR A 198 -2.01 -8.69 -6.36
CA THR A 198 -1.63 -10.05 -5.91
C THR A 198 -0.25 -9.98 -5.25
N PRO A 199 -0.12 -10.37 -3.99
CA PRO A 199 1.16 -10.40 -3.29
C PRO A 199 1.99 -11.62 -3.73
N TYR A 200 3.30 -11.45 -3.88
CA TYR A 200 4.24 -12.52 -4.26
C TYR A 200 5.43 -12.60 -3.31
N ASP A 201 5.77 -13.80 -2.87
CA ASP A 201 7.03 -14.09 -2.14
C ASP A 201 8.20 -14.27 -3.12
N ASP A 202 7.90 -14.68 -4.36
CA ASP A 202 8.86 -14.75 -5.46
C ASP A 202 8.12 -14.59 -6.80
N ILE A 203 8.27 -13.43 -7.43
CA ILE A 203 7.73 -13.21 -8.78
C ILE A 203 8.75 -13.58 -9.87
N HIS A 204 8.33 -14.44 -10.79
CA HIS A 204 9.16 -14.98 -11.87
C HIS A 204 8.90 -14.26 -13.22
N PRO A 205 9.93 -14.00 -14.05
CA PRO A 205 9.75 -13.44 -15.39
C PRO A 205 8.82 -14.25 -16.32
N ASP A 206 8.80 -15.57 -16.15
CA ASP A 206 8.02 -16.49 -16.98
C ASP A 206 6.50 -16.49 -16.70
N GLY A 207 6.03 -15.76 -15.69
CA GLY A 207 4.60 -15.61 -15.41
C GLY A 207 4.17 -16.11 -14.03
N ALA A 208 2.87 -15.97 -13.74
CA ALA A 208 2.26 -16.35 -12.47
C ALA A 208 2.44 -17.83 -12.12
N ASP A 209 2.31 -18.75 -13.09
CA ASP A 209 2.47 -20.19 -12.87
C ASP A 209 3.89 -20.58 -12.41
N ALA A 210 4.89 -19.73 -12.70
CA ALA A 210 6.27 -19.90 -12.26
C ALA A 210 6.62 -19.11 -11.00
N SER A 211 5.66 -18.33 -10.48
CA SER A 211 5.81 -17.47 -9.30
C SER A 211 5.25 -18.13 -8.05
N VAL A 212 5.60 -17.60 -6.87
CA VAL A 212 5.07 -18.01 -5.57
C VAL A 212 4.23 -16.87 -5.02
N GLU A 213 2.90 -17.02 -5.07
CA GLU A 213 1.99 -16.08 -4.42
C GLU A 213 2.12 -16.16 -2.91
N HIS A 214 2.17 -14.99 -2.28
CA HIS A 214 2.09 -14.89 -0.83
C HIS A 214 0.71 -15.35 -0.35
N THR A 215 0.63 -16.01 0.80
CA THR A 215 -0.66 -16.37 1.43
C THR A 215 -0.79 -15.65 2.76
N PHE A 216 -1.70 -14.68 2.84
CA PHE A 216 -1.87 -13.89 4.06
C PHE A 216 -2.32 -14.72 5.26
N ALA A 217 -1.75 -14.40 6.42
CA ALA A 217 -2.17 -14.89 7.71
C ALA A 217 -2.26 -13.77 8.75
N GLU A 218 -3.33 -13.75 9.53
CA GLU A 218 -3.50 -12.81 10.65
C GLU A 218 -2.30 -12.88 11.60
N GLY A 219 -1.83 -11.72 12.05
CA GLY A 219 -0.71 -11.59 12.98
C GLY A 219 0.68 -11.75 12.34
N GLN A 220 0.76 -11.97 11.03
CA GLN A 220 2.02 -11.90 10.30
C GLN A 220 2.51 -10.45 10.19
N ILE A 221 3.82 -10.27 10.05
CA ILE A 221 4.45 -8.99 9.72
C ILE A 221 4.86 -9.01 8.25
N VAL A 222 4.60 -7.91 7.55
CA VAL A 222 5.05 -7.67 6.17
C VAL A 222 5.83 -6.36 6.09
N GLY A 223 6.73 -6.25 5.11
CA GLY A 223 7.57 -5.09 4.90
C GLY A 223 6.99 -4.21 3.80
N ILE A 224 6.67 -2.96 4.10
CA ILE A 224 6.19 -2.01 3.08
C ILE A 224 6.83 -0.64 3.29
N GLU A 225 7.20 0.02 2.20
CA GLU A 225 7.46 1.45 2.17
C GLU A 225 6.63 2.08 1.05
N VAL A 226 6.28 3.35 1.24
CA VAL A 226 5.50 4.12 0.29
C VAL A 226 5.98 5.54 0.26
N ASN A 227 6.11 6.08 -0.95
CA ASN A 227 6.69 7.40 -1.16
C ASN A 227 5.90 8.23 -2.18
N TRP A 228 5.58 9.47 -1.84
CA TRP A 228 5.09 10.48 -2.79
C TRP A 228 6.22 11.41 -3.19
N GLY A 229 6.40 11.63 -4.49
CA GLY A 229 7.26 12.68 -5.01
C GLY A 229 6.45 13.90 -5.35
N ASP A 230 6.50 14.87 -4.45
CA ASP A 230 5.86 16.18 -4.52
C ASP A 230 6.77 17.11 -5.36
N LYS A 231 6.21 17.66 -6.44
CA LYS A 231 6.97 18.40 -7.45
C LYS A 231 6.26 19.68 -7.82
N ASP A 232 6.59 20.70 -7.07
CA ASP A 232 6.31 22.09 -7.41
C ASP A 232 6.87 22.53 -8.77
N ALA A 233 6.51 23.76 -9.16
CA ALA A 233 6.78 24.39 -10.45
C ALA A 233 8.26 24.53 -10.89
N ASP A 234 9.23 23.99 -10.14
CA ASP A 234 10.58 23.71 -10.65
C ASP A 234 10.75 22.21 -11.00
N PRO A 235 10.24 21.75 -12.16
CA PRO A 235 10.30 20.35 -12.58
C PRO A 235 11.73 19.81 -12.82
N GLY A 236 12.77 20.62 -12.57
CA GLY A 236 14.18 20.23 -12.58
C GLY A 236 14.75 19.86 -11.21
N ALA A 237 14.09 20.24 -10.11
CA ALA A 237 14.45 19.86 -8.76
C ALA A 237 13.68 18.58 -8.39
N TYR A 238 14.34 17.43 -8.51
CA TYR A 238 13.86 16.19 -7.87
C TYR A 238 13.89 16.27 -6.32
N ASP A 239 14.12 17.47 -5.78
CA ASP A 239 14.65 17.77 -4.45
C ASP A 239 13.66 18.54 -3.56
N ASP A 240 12.45 18.88 -4.03
CA ASP A 240 11.54 19.73 -3.25
C ASP A 240 10.87 18.96 -2.09
N ALA A 241 10.21 17.81 -2.35
CA ALA A 241 9.84 16.90 -1.28
C ALA A 241 9.62 15.44 -1.71
N TYR A 242 10.06 14.51 -0.87
CA TYR A 242 9.78 13.07 -1.02
C TYR A 242 9.22 12.53 0.28
N TRP A 243 7.88 12.48 0.36
CA TRP A 243 7.13 12.11 1.54
C TRP A 243 7.04 10.60 1.68
N SER A 244 7.53 10.05 2.78
CA SER A 244 7.69 8.62 3.03
C SER A 244 6.82 8.17 4.20
N GLY A 245 6.25 6.97 4.10
CA GLY A 245 5.51 6.37 5.21
C GLY A 245 6.37 6.06 6.44
N PHE A 246 7.61 5.57 6.22
CA PHE A 246 8.53 5.17 7.30
C PHE A 246 9.90 5.84 7.25
N GLY A 247 10.20 6.58 6.18
CA GLY A 247 11.47 7.30 6.04
C GLY A 247 12.64 6.42 5.59
N GLY A 248 12.37 5.26 4.98
CA GLY A 248 13.37 4.32 4.52
C GLY A 248 14.24 4.84 3.36
N VAL A 249 15.37 5.44 3.70
CA VAL A 249 16.36 5.89 2.71
C VAL A 249 16.97 4.68 2.02
N GLY A 250 16.68 4.51 0.73
CA GLY A 250 17.14 3.36 -0.05
C GLY A 250 16.11 2.23 -0.17
N ALA A 251 14.90 2.38 0.37
CA ALA A 251 13.79 1.43 0.19
C ALA A 251 13.49 1.14 -1.30
N SER A 252 13.81 2.08 -2.19
CA SER A 252 13.72 1.81 -3.63
C SER A 252 14.51 0.61 -4.14
N LYS A 253 15.48 0.08 -3.37
CA LYS A 253 16.37 -1.04 -3.74
C LYS A 253 16.61 -2.13 -2.68
N ASP A 254 16.30 -1.86 -1.41
CA ASP A 254 16.66 -2.71 -0.28
C ASP A 254 15.50 -2.79 0.70
N ALA A 255 14.95 -4.00 0.86
CA ALA A 255 13.78 -4.28 1.69
C ALA A 255 14.09 -4.20 3.19
N ASP A 256 15.37 -4.22 3.58
CA ASP A 256 15.79 -3.91 4.95
C ASP A 256 15.41 -2.46 5.34
N GLN A 257 15.10 -1.60 4.38
CA GLN A 257 14.68 -0.22 4.64
C GLN A 257 13.16 -0.06 4.76
N PHE A 258 12.38 -1.15 4.70
CA PHE A 258 10.92 -1.06 4.80
C PHE A 258 10.45 -0.90 6.24
N GLY A 259 9.24 -0.36 6.36
CA GLY A 259 8.49 -0.34 7.60
C GLY A 259 7.73 -1.63 7.85
N ASP A 260 7.48 -1.93 9.11
CA ASP A 260 6.71 -3.12 9.51
C ASP A 260 5.21 -2.82 9.56
N TYR A 261 4.43 -3.64 8.86
CA TYR A 261 2.98 -3.73 9.02
C TYR A 261 2.60 -5.05 9.68
N LEU A 262 1.88 -4.99 10.81
CA LEU A 262 1.22 -6.16 11.39
C LEU A 262 -0.14 -6.37 10.71
N LEU A 263 -0.39 -7.56 10.20
CA LEU A 263 -1.68 -7.96 9.63
C LEU A 263 -2.68 -8.10 10.76
N ALA A 264 -3.55 -7.10 10.92
CA ALA A 264 -4.56 -7.09 11.95
C ALA A 264 -5.65 -8.13 11.64
N PRO A 265 -6.29 -8.74 12.64
CA PRO A 265 -7.47 -9.56 12.42
C PRO A 265 -8.65 -8.69 11.93
N VAL A 266 -9.70 -9.33 11.42
CA VAL A 266 -10.96 -8.66 11.10
C VAL A 266 -11.50 -7.92 12.33
N GLU A 267 -11.78 -6.63 12.20
CA GLU A 267 -12.36 -5.82 13.26
C GLU A 267 -13.73 -6.36 13.69
N ALA A 268 -14.00 -6.29 15.00
CA ALA A 268 -15.29 -6.69 15.53
C ALA A 268 -16.38 -5.70 15.10
N ASP A 269 -17.62 -6.19 14.98
CA ASP A 269 -18.81 -5.37 14.73
C ASP A 269 -18.86 -4.64 13.36
N LEU A 270 -18.00 -5.02 12.41
CA LEU A 270 -18.13 -4.58 11.01
C LEU A 270 -19.45 -5.11 10.40
N PRO A 271 -20.07 -4.35 9.47
CA PRO A 271 -21.20 -4.86 8.70
C PRO A 271 -20.84 -6.19 8.05
N THR A 272 -21.71 -7.19 8.14
CA THR A 272 -21.54 -8.42 7.35
C THR A 272 -22.29 -8.26 6.04
N ALA A 273 -21.66 -8.64 4.91
CA ALA A 273 -22.33 -8.70 3.61
C ALA A 273 -23.56 -9.65 3.57
N VAL A 274 -23.76 -10.45 4.61
CA VAL A 274 -24.97 -11.24 4.83
C VAL A 274 -26.08 -10.32 5.36
N GLU A 275 -26.93 -9.82 4.47
CA GLU A 275 -28.25 -9.34 4.88
C GLU A 275 -28.98 -10.47 5.63
N THR A 276 -29.72 -10.13 6.68
CA THR A 276 -30.61 -11.08 7.39
C THR A 276 -31.81 -11.51 6.52
N SER A 277 -31.56 -12.06 5.34
CA SER A 277 -32.53 -12.87 4.61
C SER A 277 -32.55 -14.25 5.26
N THR A 278 -33.32 -14.36 6.35
CA THR A 278 -33.58 -15.67 6.95
C THR A 278 -34.19 -16.59 5.89
N TRP A 279 -33.81 -17.87 5.89
CA TRP A 279 -34.43 -18.94 5.09
C TRP A 279 -35.97 -18.97 5.14
N GLY A 280 -36.59 -18.27 6.11
CA GLY A 280 -38.03 -18.10 6.23
C GLY A 280 -38.68 -17.27 5.13
N GLN A 281 -37.97 -16.33 4.47
CA GLN A 281 -38.56 -15.48 3.42
C GLN A 281 -38.74 -16.21 2.08
N ILE A 282 -37.87 -17.19 1.76
CA ILE A 282 -37.97 -17.98 0.52
C ILE A 282 -39.15 -18.97 0.57
N LYS A 283 -39.62 -19.36 1.78
CA LYS A 283 -40.73 -20.31 1.95
C LYS A 283 -42.12 -19.66 1.98
N SER A 284 -42.22 -18.33 2.02
CA SER A 284 -43.51 -17.63 1.98
C SER A 284 -43.97 -17.23 0.57
N SER A 285 -43.17 -17.52 -0.46
CA SER A 285 -43.45 -17.16 -1.86
C SER A 285 -43.87 -18.34 -2.75
N PHE A 286 -44.39 -19.43 -2.17
CA PHE A 286 -45.01 -20.54 -2.91
C PHE A 286 -46.42 -20.85 -2.39
#